data_AF-A0A8H7P7W9-F1
#
_entry.id   AF-A0A8H7P7W9-F1
#
_cell.length_a   1.000
_cell.length_b   1.000
_cell.length_c   1.000
_cell.angle_alpha   90.00
_cell.angle_beta   90.00
_cell.angle_gamma   90.00
#
_symmetry.space_group_name_H-M   'P 1'
#
loop_
_entity.id
_entity.type
_entity.pdbx_description
1 polymer ?
#
loop_
_entity_poly.entity_id
_entity_poly.type
_entity_poly.pdbx_seq_one_letter_code
_entity_poly.pdbx_strand_id
1 'polypeptide(L)'
;MRSAILAVFAFAAAVLAAPRDAARLAARAPTPVDAAPDAHWPQPSNHGWKKREQLPITPITDVSRQLCPLSMSACPISAATPTTLSEWISNGFECVEFNEDLMSCGGCGTLDEQYDCTAIAGALGVSCEVGSCRVHSCTAGYSPALDGKTCVPTN
;
A
#
# COMPACT_ATOMS: atom_id res chain seq x y z
N MET A 1 52.96 10.94 16.19
CA MET A 1 52.06 12.03 16.61
C MET A 1 50.72 11.39 16.93
N ARG A 2 50.54 10.78 18.11
CA ARG A 2 50.08 11.41 19.36
C ARG A 2 48.99 12.45 19.11
N SER A 3 47.73 12.04 19.22
CA SER A 3 46.70 12.81 19.91
C SER A 3 45.47 11.94 20.15
N ALA A 4 45.34 11.52 21.40
CA ALA A 4 44.15 10.96 22.00
C ALA A 4 43.29 12.10 22.52
N ILE A 5 41.98 12.10 22.26
CA ILE A 5 41.01 12.74 23.15
C ILE A 5 39.79 11.82 23.25
N LEU A 6 39.80 11.04 24.32
CA LEU A 6 38.65 10.37 24.91
C LEU A 6 37.70 11.45 25.46
N ALA A 7 36.45 11.46 25.02
CA ALA A 7 35.37 12.14 25.73
C ALA A 7 34.29 11.09 26.04
N VAL A 8 34.47 10.44 27.19
CA VAL A 8 33.48 9.56 27.81
C VAL A 8 32.38 10.47 28.38
N PHE A 9 31.27 10.61 27.66
CA PHE A 9 30.10 11.31 28.17
C PHE A 9 29.33 10.38 29.12
N ALA A 10 29.56 10.59 30.41
CA ALA A 10 28.80 9.98 31.49
C ALA A 10 27.37 10.56 31.50
N PHE A 11 26.40 9.83 30.96
CA PHE A 11 24.99 10.11 31.16
C PHE A 11 24.58 9.64 32.56
N ALA A 12 24.55 10.58 33.50
CA ALA A 12 24.06 10.37 34.85
C ALA A 12 22.55 10.08 34.82
N ALA A 13 22.18 8.89 35.29
CA ALA A 13 20.79 8.49 35.52
C ALA A 13 20.22 9.24 36.73
N ALA A 14 19.22 10.09 36.50
CA ALA A 14 18.40 10.66 37.56
C ALA A 14 16.99 10.06 37.48
N VAL A 15 16.80 8.91 38.14
CA VAL A 15 15.47 8.33 38.37
C VAL A 15 14.84 9.06 39.55
N LEU A 16 14.07 10.10 39.27
CA LEU A 16 13.25 10.79 40.27
C LEU A 16 12.00 9.95 40.55
N ALA A 17 12.03 9.24 41.68
CA ALA A 17 10.89 8.55 42.25
C ALA A 17 9.87 9.58 42.77
N ALA A 18 8.72 9.70 42.10
CA ALA A 18 7.60 10.49 42.59
C ALA A 18 6.87 9.75 43.74
N PRO A 19 6.43 10.45 44.80
CA PRO A 19 5.65 9.85 45.88
C PRO A 19 4.27 9.44 45.37
N ARG A 20 3.86 8.20 45.67
CA ARG A 20 2.50 7.70 45.44
C ARG A 20 1.60 8.23 46.55
N ASP A 21 0.90 9.33 46.30
CA ASP A 21 -0.18 9.78 47.17
C ASP A 21 -1.32 8.75 47.11
N ALA A 22 -1.41 7.96 48.17
CA ALA A 22 -2.52 7.08 48.46
C ALA A 22 -3.75 7.92 48.85
N ALA A 23 -4.40 8.52 47.85
CA ALA A 23 -5.71 9.12 48.02
C ALA A 23 -6.72 8.03 48.37
N ARG A 24 -7.26 8.15 49.58
CA ARG A 24 -8.21 7.26 50.22
C ARG A 24 -9.42 7.01 49.32
N LEU A 25 -9.71 5.74 49.05
CA LEU A 25 -10.98 5.29 48.50
C LEU A 25 -12.11 5.66 49.47
N ALA A 26 -12.80 6.78 49.22
CA ALA A 26 -14.09 7.03 49.82
C ALA A 26 -15.13 6.25 49.02
N ALA A 27 -15.61 5.13 49.59
CA ALA A 27 -16.73 4.39 49.04
C ALA A 27 -17.98 5.30 49.00
N ARG A 28 -18.40 5.72 47.80
CA ARG A 28 -19.72 6.30 47.60
C ARG A 28 -20.73 5.17 47.73
N ALA A 29 -21.54 5.19 48.78
CA ALA A 29 -22.73 4.34 48.88
C ALA A 29 -23.69 4.69 47.73
N PRO A 30 -24.29 3.69 47.04
CA PRO A 30 -25.33 3.97 46.05
C PRO A 30 -26.58 4.50 46.75
N THR A 31 -27.15 5.58 46.23
CA THR A 31 -28.46 6.08 46.63
C THR A 31 -29.54 5.07 46.23
N PRO A 32 -30.62 4.91 47.02
CA PRO A 32 -31.76 4.08 46.63
C PRO A 32 -32.36 4.67 45.35
N VAL A 33 -32.37 3.90 44.27
CA VAL A 33 -33.11 4.26 43.06
C VAL A 33 -34.57 3.88 43.31
N ASP A 34 -35.43 4.88 43.35
CA ASP A 34 -36.87 4.69 43.39
C ASP A 34 -37.32 3.82 42.21
N ALA A 35 -38.37 3.02 42.48
CA ALA A 35 -38.88 1.96 41.63
C ALA A 35 -38.91 2.33 40.13
N ALA A 36 -38.32 1.45 39.31
CA ALA A 36 -38.35 1.56 37.87
C ALA A 36 -39.79 1.66 37.36
N PRO A 37 -40.13 2.63 36.51
CA PRO A 37 -41.41 2.65 35.82
C PRO A 37 -41.53 1.40 34.94
N ASP A 38 -42.75 0.87 34.88
CA ASP A 38 -43.13 -0.40 34.26
C ASP A 38 -42.42 -0.67 32.94
N ALA A 39 -41.96 -1.92 32.75
CA ALA A 39 -41.32 -2.37 31.53
C ALA A 39 -42.28 -2.23 30.33
N HIS A 40 -42.21 -1.08 29.65
CA HIS A 40 -42.87 -0.90 28.36
C HIS A 40 -42.17 -1.81 27.35
N TRP A 41 -42.83 -2.88 26.94
CA TRP A 41 -42.37 -3.68 25.82
C TRP A 41 -42.19 -2.78 24.60
N PRO A 42 -41.04 -2.82 23.88
CA PRO A 42 -40.86 -2.02 22.69
C PRO A 42 -41.91 -2.43 21.64
N GLN A 43 -42.85 -1.53 21.33
CA GLN A 43 -43.82 -1.76 20.27
C GLN A 43 -43.09 -1.83 18.92
N PRO A 44 -43.37 -2.84 18.08
CA PRO A 44 -42.79 -2.89 16.74
C PRO A 44 -43.27 -1.68 15.94
N SER A 45 -42.35 -0.83 15.53
CA SER A 45 -42.68 0.28 14.64
C SER A 45 -43.06 -0.27 13.27
N ASN A 46 -44.27 0.01 12.80
CA ASN A 46 -44.72 -0.33 11.45
C ASN A 46 -44.16 0.67 10.41
N HIS A 47 -42.86 0.97 10.51
CA HIS A 47 -42.15 1.73 9.49
C HIS A 47 -41.82 0.76 8.37
N GLY A 48 -42.49 0.93 7.23
CA GLY A 48 -42.21 0.17 6.02
C GLY A 48 -40.72 0.25 5.70
N TRP A 49 -40.01 -0.83 5.94
CA TRP A 49 -38.61 -0.99 5.57
C TRP A 49 -38.58 -0.96 4.04
N LYS A 50 -38.31 0.21 3.46
CA LYS A 50 -37.82 0.24 2.08
C LYS A 50 -36.55 -0.59 2.12
N LYS A 51 -36.58 -1.77 1.50
CA LYS A 51 -35.44 -2.65 1.32
C LYS A 51 -34.32 -1.76 0.78
N ARG A 52 -33.35 -1.41 1.63
CA ARG A 52 -32.16 -0.73 1.16
C ARG A 52 -31.51 -1.75 0.26
N GLU A 53 -31.57 -1.51 -1.04
CA GLU A 53 -30.87 -2.34 -2.02
C GLU A 53 -29.41 -2.32 -1.61
N GLN A 54 -28.91 -3.47 -1.13
CA GLN A 54 -27.49 -3.69 -1.08
C GLN A 54 -27.05 -3.64 -2.55
N LEU A 55 -26.29 -2.61 -2.89
CA LEU A 55 -25.50 -2.63 -4.11
C LEU A 55 -24.74 -3.97 -4.10
N PRO A 56 -24.84 -4.79 -5.14
CA PRO A 56 -24.05 -6.01 -5.24
C PRO A 56 -22.60 -5.66 -4.92
N ILE A 57 -21.96 -6.46 -4.06
CA ILE A 57 -20.50 -6.50 -4.07
C ILE A 57 -20.17 -6.92 -5.51
N THR A 58 -19.77 -5.97 -6.34
CA THR A 58 -19.26 -6.29 -7.68
C THR A 58 -18.15 -7.31 -7.46
N PRO A 59 -18.28 -8.55 -7.94
CA PRO A 59 -17.20 -9.51 -7.81
C PRO A 59 -16.07 -8.96 -8.66
N ILE A 60 -14.87 -8.90 -8.10
CA ILE A 60 -13.70 -8.15 -8.59
C ILE A 60 -13.75 -6.68 -8.18
N THR A 61 -13.85 -6.47 -6.87
CA THR A 61 -12.98 -5.47 -6.24
C THR A 61 -11.55 -5.75 -6.71
N ASP A 62 -10.92 -4.77 -7.38
CA ASP A 62 -9.48 -4.64 -7.68
C ASP A 62 -8.63 -5.75 -7.06
N VAL A 63 -8.32 -6.80 -7.85
CA VAL A 63 -7.62 -8.02 -7.39
C VAL A 63 -6.35 -7.68 -6.62
N SER A 64 -5.65 -6.63 -7.05
CA SER A 64 -4.50 -6.04 -6.39
C SER A 64 -4.74 -5.76 -4.92
N ARG A 65 -5.90 -5.21 -4.53
CA ARG A 65 -6.20 -4.89 -3.12
C ARG A 65 -6.43 -6.13 -2.25
N GLN A 66 -6.72 -7.28 -2.84
CA GLN A 66 -6.91 -8.55 -2.11
C GLN A 66 -5.61 -9.34 -2.01
N LEU A 67 -4.74 -9.22 -3.01
CA LEU A 67 -3.53 -10.03 -3.14
C LEU A 67 -2.27 -9.30 -2.66
N CYS A 68 -2.24 -7.97 -2.80
CA CYS A 68 -1.05 -7.16 -2.57
C CYS A 68 -1.27 -6.13 -1.45
N PRO A 69 -0.17 -5.67 -0.82
CA PRO A 69 -0.21 -4.54 0.10
C PRO A 69 -0.81 -3.28 -0.54
N LEU A 70 -1.14 -2.31 0.31
CA LEU A 70 -1.56 -0.98 -0.16
C LEU A 70 -0.51 -0.40 -1.11
N SER A 71 -0.98 0.36 -2.10
CA SER A 71 -0.20 0.99 -3.18
C SER A 71 0.55 0.08 -4.16
N MET A 72 0.40 -1.24 -4.05
CA MET A 72 0.94 -2.18 -5.03
C MET A 72 -0.16 -2.77 -5.93
N SER A 73 0.24 -3.20 -7.12
CA SER A 73 -0.62 -3.86 -8.10
C SER A 73 -0.20 -5.31 -8.28
N ALA A 74 -1.17 -6.21 -8.45
CA ALA A 74 -0.88 -7.59 -8.78
C ALA A 74 -0.63 -7.73 -10.29
N CYS A 75 0.51 -8.30 -10.66
CA CYS A 75 0.83 -8.71 -12.03
C CYS A 75 0.97 -10.23 -12.12
N PRO A 76 0.46 -10.85 -13.20
CA PRO A 76 0.60 -12.28 -13.39
C PRO A 76 2.05 -12.59 -13.79
N ILE A 77 2.58 -13.70 -13.28
CA ILE A 77 3.95 -14.16 -13.61
C ILE A 77 4.00 -14.79 -15.00
N SER A 78 2.85 -15.17 -15.56
CA SER A 78 2.71 -15.71 -16.90
C SER A 78 1.92 -14.76 -17.80
N ALA A 79 2.06 -14.91 -19.12
CA ALA A 79 1.30 -14.15 -20.11
C ALA A 79 -0.21 -14.48 -20.13
N ALA A 80 -0.70 -15.32 -19.21
CA ALA A 80 -2.11 -15.57 -19.04
C ALA A 80 -2.78 -14.38 -18.33
N THR A 81 -4.01 -14.07 -18.73
CA THR A 81 -4.86 -13.03 -18.11
C THR A 81 -5.86 -13.69 -17.16
N PRO A 82 -5.49 -13.97 -15.90
CA PRO A 82 -6.40 -14.58 -14.94
C PRO A 82 -7.62 -13.69 -14.68
N THR A 83 -8.79 -14.29 -14.78
CA THR A 83 -10.09 -13.61 -14.63
C THR A 83 -10.70 -13.83 -13.25
N THR A 84 -10.26 -14.88 -12.55
CA THR A 84 -10.77 -15.23 -11.22
C THR A 84 -9.67 -15.22 -10.17
N LEU A 85 -10.04 -14.94 -8.91
CA LEU A 85 -9.08 -14.93 -7.79
C LEU A 85 -8.35 -16.28 -7.64
N SER A 86 -9.05 -17.39 -7.88
CA SER A 86 -8.45 -18.73 -7.84
C SER A 86 -7.38 -18.94 -8.92
N GLU A 87 -7.60 -18.39 -10.13
CA GLU A 87 -6.59 -18.43 -11.20
C GLU A 87 -5.37 -17.59 -10.85
N TRP A 88 -5.57 -16.39 -10.28
CA TRP A 88 -4.46 -15.56 -9.80
C TRP A 88 -3.57 -16.31 -8.79
N ILE A 89 -4.19 -16.99 -7.82
CA ILE A 89 -3.46 -17.77 -6.81
C ILE A 89 -2.78 -19.00 -7.42
N SER A 90 -3.45 -19.69 -8.36
CA SER A 90 -2.93 -20.92 -8.97
C SER A 90 -1.80 -20.66 -9.98
N ASN A 91 -1.91 -19.60 -10.77
CA ASN A 91 -0.94 -19.26 -11.83
C ASN A 91 0.24 -18.45 -11.29
N GLY A 92 0.12 -17.94 -10.07
CA GLY A 92 1.12 -17.10 -9.44
C GLY A 92 1.05 -15.65 -9.90
N PHE A 93 1.36 -14.77 -8.96
CA PHE A 93 1.37 -13.34 -9.16
C PHE A 93 2.51 -12.70 -8.38
N GLU A 94 2.93 -11.54 -8.83
CA GLU A 94 3.84 -10.67 -8.12
C GLU A 94 3.16 -9.34 -7.81
N CYS A 95 3.58 -8.73 -6.70
CA CYS A 95 3.12 -7.41 -6.33
C CYS A 95 4.19 -6.41 -6.74
N VAL A 96 3.82 -5.47 -7.60
CA VAL A 96 4.73 -4.49 -8.21
C VAL A 96 4.21 -3.07 -8.00
N GLU A 97 5.13 -2.11 -8.00
CA GLU A 97 4.80 -0.68 -7.93
C GLU A 97 4.89 -0.07 -9.31
N PHE A 98 3.73 0.21 -9.93
CA PHE A 98 3.66 0.77 -11.27
C PHE A 98 4.35 2.12 -11.44
N ASN A 99 4.70 2.80 -10.35
CA ASN A 99 5.35 4.11 -10.42
C ASN A 99 6.88 4.04 -10.59
N GLU A 100 7.51 2.91 -10.26
CA GLU A 100 8.96 2.80 -10.15
C GLU A 100 9.55 1.46 -10.62
N ASP A 101 8.75 0.42 -10.80
CA ASP A 101 9.22 -0.87 -11.31
C ASP A 101 9.57 -0.76 -12.80
N LEU A 102 10.78 -1.20 -13.17
CA LEU A 102 11.25 -1.15 -14.56
C LEU A 102 10.54 -2.15 -15.48
N MET A 103 10.16 -3.32 -14.96
CA MET A 103 9.52 -4.39 -15.73
C MET A 103 7.99 -4.26 -15.70
N SER A 104 7.47 -3.36 -14.87
CA SER A 104 6.03 -3.14 -14.71
C SER A 104 5.71 -1.66 -14.55
N CYS A 105 6.28 -0.81 -15.40
CA CYS A 105 6.11 0.63 -15.33
C CYS A 105 4.77 1.08 -15.93
N GLY A 106 3.82 1.46 -15.09
CA GLY A 106 2.47 1.88 -15.51
C GLY A 106 1.52 0.72 -15.83
N GLY A 107 1.98 -0.52 -15.75
CA GLY A 107 1.20 -1.74 -16.05
C GLY A 107 2.06 -2.99 -15.93
N CYS A 108 1.53 -4.16 -16.25
CA CYS A 108 2.27 -5.42 -16.16
C CYS A 108 3.06 -5.71 -17.43
N GLY A 109 4.40 -5.69 -17.38
CA GLY A 109 5.25 -6.00 -18.54
C GLY A 109 5.06 -7.41 -19.09
N THR A 110 4.72 -8.38 -18.22
CA THR A 110 4.41 -9.76 -18.62
C THR A 110 3.17 -9.87 -19.53
N LEU A 111 2.25 -8.91 -19.45
CA LEU A 111 1.06 -8.86 -20.30
C LEU A 111 1.27 -7.98 -21.54
N ASP A 112 2.05 -6.92 -21.40
CA ASP A 112 2.33 -5.98 -22.46
C ASP A 112 3.72 -5.37 -22.29
N GLU A 113 4.59 -5.66 -23.25
CA GLU A 113 5.99 -5.24 -23.27
C GLU A 113 6.15 -3.70 -23.22
N GLN A 114 5.12 -2.92 -23.56
CA GLN A 114 5.19 -1.46 -23.43
C GLN A 114 5.41 -0.97 -21.99
N TYR A 115 5.07 -1.78 -21.00
CA TYR A 115 5.30 -1.48 -19.57
C TYR A 115 6.65 -2.01 -19.07
N ASP A 116 7.39 -2.75 -19.89
CA ASP A 116 8.75 -3.17 -19.60
C ASP A 116 9.74 -2.16 -20.21
N CYS A 117 10.23 -1.24 -19.38
CA CYS A 117 11.20 -0.24 -19.81
C CYS A 117 12.54 -0.86 -20.22
N THR A 118 12.84 -2.09 -19.78
CA THR A 118 14.10 -2.77 -20.13
C THR A 118 14.07 -3.39 -21.53
N ALA A 119 12.87 -3.59 -22.09
CA ALA A 119 12.67 -4.09 -23.45
C ALA A 119 12.87 -3.02 -24.54
N ILE A 120 13.09 -1.75 -24.16
CA ILE A 120 13.26 -0.65 -25.13
C ILE A 120 14.51 -0.88 -25.99
N ALA A 121 14.29 -1.10 -27.28
CA ALA A 121 15.34 -1.40 -28.24
C ALA A 121 16.42 -0.29 -28.27
N GLY A 122 17.69 -0.70 -28.15
CA GLY A 122 18.83 0.21 -28.20
C GLY A 122 19.05 1.05 -26.95
N ALA A 123 18.18 0.97 -25.94
CA ALA A 123 18.38 1.65 -24.67
C ALA A 123 19.51 1.00 -23.85
N LEU A 124 20.27 1.84 -23.15
CA LEU A 124 21.35 1.43 -22.26
C LEU A 124 21.01 1.77 -20.80
N GLY A 125 20.39 2.93 -20.58
CA GLY A 125 19.96 3.40 -19.27
C GLY A 125 18.52 3.86 -19.33
N VAL A 126 17.67 3.23 -18.51
CA VAL A 126 16.23 3.52 -18.43
C VAL A 126 15.82 3.70 -16.97
N SER A 127 14.70 4.39 -16.76
CA SER A 127 14.00 4.44 -15.47
C SER A 127 12.50 4.39 -15.69
N CYS A 128 11.77 3.91 -14.67
CA CYS A 128 10.35 4.13 -14.56
C CYS A 128 10.10 5.39 -13.74
N GLU A 129 9.31 6.31 -14.25
CA GLU A 129 9.01 7.56 -13.57
C GLU A 129 7.52 7.85 -13.58
N VAL A 130 6.89 7.66 -12.42
CA VAL A 130 5.46 7.92 -12.23
C VAL A 130 4.62 7.17 -13.29
N GLY A 131 5.00 5.92 -13.53
CA GLY A 131 4.31 5.04 -14.49
C GLY A 131 4.62 5.32 -15.96
N SER A 132 5.72 6.00 -16.26
CA SER A 132 6.19 6.15 -17.63
C SER A 132 7.68 5.83 -17.77
N CYS A 133 8.03 5.04 -18.78
CA CYS A 133 9.42 4.78 -19.10
C CYS A 133 10.13 6.04 -19.60
N ARG A 134 11.34 6.27 -19.07
CA ARG A 134 12.26 7.31 -19.53
C ARG A 134 13.62 6.70 -19.87
N VAL A 135 14.13 7.07 -21.05
CA VAL A 135 15.45 6.70 -21.56
C VAL A 135 16.43 7.82 -21.25
N HIS A 136 17.51 7.48 -20.54
CA HIS A 136 18.60 8.40 -20.21
C HIS A 136 19.80 8.25 -21.12
N SER A 137 20.03 7.05 -21.65
CA SER A 137 21.14 6.76 -22.54
C SER A 137 20.81 5.61 -23.49
N CYS A 138 21.42 5.67 -24.68
CA CYS A 138 21.31 4.65 -25.71
C CYS A 138 22.67 4.00 -25.96
N THR A 139 22.63 2.78 -26.50
CA THR A 139 23.81 2.08 -27.01
C THR A 139 24.44 2.81 -28.20
N ALA A 140 25.69 2.46 -28.54
CA ALA A 140 26.40 3.10 -29.65
C ALA A 140 25.63 2.96 -30.98
N GLY A 141 25.57 4.05 -31.75
CA GLY A 141 24.79 4.13 -33.00
C GLY A 141 23.32 4.54 -32.80
N TYR A 142 22.91 4.82 -31.57
CA TYR A 142 21.59 5.34 -31.22
C TYR A 142 21.68 6.62 -30.40
N SER A 143 20.63 7.43 -30.42
CA SER A 143 20.45 8.59 -29.53
C SER A 143 19.03 8.63 -28.98
N PRO A 144 18.81 9.18 -27.76
CA PRO A 144 17.47 9.33 -27.22
C PRO A 144 16.60 10.18 -28.15
N ALA A 145 15.37 9.73 -28.37
CA ALA A 145 14.36 10.52 -29.07
C ALA A 145 14.00 11.78 -28.26
N LEU A 146 13.38 12.77 -28.93
CA LEU A 146 13.01 14.05 -28.30
C LEU A 146 12.02 13.87 -27.14
N ASP A 147 11.18 12.84 -27.20
CA ASP A 147 10.24 12.49 -26.13
C ASP A 147 10.90 11.77 -24.95
N GLY A 148 12.16 11.36 -25.08
CA GLY A 148 12.90 10.61 -24.08
C GLY A 148 12.34 9.21 -23.82
N LYS A 149 11.55 8.63 -24.72
CA LYS A 149 10.91 7.32 -24.52
C LYS A 149 11.55 6.20 -25.33
N THR A 150 12.29 6.54 -26.37
CA THR A 150 12.88 5.56 -27.30
C THR A 150 14.29 5.97 -27.69
N CYS A 151 15.03 5.01 -28.24
CA CYS A 151 16.32 5.24 -28.88
C CYS A 151 16.15 5.18 -30.40
N VAL A 152 16.64 6.19 -31.11
CA VAL A 152 16.59 6.25 -32.58
C VAL A 152 18.00 6.14 -33.18
N PRO A 153 18.18 5.44 -34.31
CA PRO A 153 19.49 5.32 -34.95
C PRO A 153 20.06 6.69 -35.34
N THR A 154 21.34 6.90 -35.04
CA THR A 154 22.12 8.04 -35.53
C THR A 154 22.78 7.66 -36.84
N ASN A 155 22.10 7.87 -37.97
CA ASN A 155 22.72 7.81 -39.29
C ASN A 155 23.45 9.12 -39.61
#